data_AF-A0A838UJC9-F1
#
_entry.id   AF-A0A838UJC9-F1
#
_cell.length_a   1.000
_cell.length_b   1.000
_cell.length_c   1.000
_cell.angle_alpha   90.00
_cell.angle_beta   90.00
_cell.angle_gamma   90.00
#
_symmetry.space_group_name_H-M   'P 1'
#
loop_
_entity.id
_entity.type
_entity.pdbx_description
1 polymer ?
#
loop_
_entity_poly.entity_id
_entity_poly.type
_entity_poly.pdbx_seq_one_letter_code
_entity_poly.pdbx_strand_id
1 'polypeptide(L)'
;MLDSAAGPSRARLRLMGGFRLAGAEGQAIAVASRRARGVLAYLALAAEGAASRERLRGLLWSDRGEAQARASLRQCLLELRTALEGAGLDLIEAGRETISLKTATWT
;
A
#
# COMPACT_ATOMS: atom_id res chain seq x y z
N MET A 1 -2.62 30.27 5.13
CA MET A 1 -3.33 29.38 4.19
C MET A 1 -3.34 28.02 4.88
N LEU A 2 -4.47 27.66 5.48
CA LEU A 2 -4.55 26.57 6.46
C LEU A 2 -4.26 25.24 5.75
N ASP A 3 -3.13 24.61 6.11
CA ASP A 3 -2.92 23.17 5.95
C ASP A 3 -4.13 22.47 6.54
N SER A 4 -5.03 22.01 5.67
CA SER A 4 -6.10 21.10 6.09
C SER A 4 -5.41 19.79 6.39
N ALA A 5 -5.00 19.61 7.65
CA ALA A 5 -4.53 18.33 8.16
C ALA A 5 -5.70 17.36 8.00
N ALA A 6 -5.70 16.63 6.88
CA ALA A 6 -6.61 15.52 6.66
C ALA A 6 -6.48 14.61 7.89
N GLY A 7 -7.60 14.36 8.57
CA GLY A 7 -7.61 13.44 9.70
C GLY A 7 -7.04 12.08 9.30
N PRO A 8 -6.68 11.22 10.28
CA PRO A 8 -6.10 9.92 9.98
C PRO A 8 -6.97 9.15 8.98
N SER A 9 -6.37 8.79 7.84
CA SER A 9 -7.04 8.01 6.80
C SER A 9 -7.34 6.61 7.35
N ARG A 10 -8.63 6.27 7.47
CA ARG A 10 -9.07 4.94 7.91
C ARG A 10 -9.57 4.13 6.74
N ALA A 11 -9.12 2.89 6.66
CA ALA A 11 -9.58 1.92 5.68
C ALA A 11 -9.70 0.53 6.30
N ARG A 12 -10.58 -0.29 5.74
CA ARG A 12 -10.74 -1.69 6.10
C ARG A 12 -10.20 -2.56 4.99
N LEU A 13 -9.23 -3.40 5.33
CA LEU A 13 -8.67 -4.40 4.43
C LEU A 13 -9.22 -5.79 4.80
N ARG A 14 -9.75 -6.50 3.82
CA ARG A 14 -10.09 -7.93 3.94
C ARG A 14 -9.18 -8.72 3.00
N LEU A 15 -8.51 -9.71 3.55
CA LEU A 15 -7.60 -10.62 2.83
C LEU A 15 -8.12 -12.07 2.79
N MET A 16 -8.97 -12.44 3.74
CA MET A 16 -9.64 -13.74 3.80
C MET A 16 -10.78 -13.77 2.79
N GLY A 17 -10.77 -14.75 1.88
CA GLY A 17 -11.74 -14.84 0.78
C GLY A 17 -11.48 -13.87 -0.38
N GLY A 18 -10.27 -13.30 -0.46
CA GLY A 18 -9.85 -12.38 -1.53
C GLY A 18 -9.49 -10.99 -1.02
N PHE A 19 -8.93 -10.17 -1.90
CA PHE A 19 -8.54 -8.79 -1.59
C PHE A 19 -9.73 -7.83 -1.71
N ARG A 20 -10.08 -7.14 -0.62
CA ARG A 20 -11.01 -5.99 -0.64
C ARG A 20 -10.48 -4.87 0.23
N LEU A 21 -10.43 -3.67 -0.34
CA LEU A 21 -10.11 -2.43 0.35
C LEU A 21 -11.36 -1.54 0.35
N ALA A 22 -11.73 -1.02 1.51
CA ALA A 22 -12.83 -0.06 1.65
C ALA A 22 -12.38 1.12 2.51
N GLY A 23 -12.86 2.32 2.18
CA GLY A 23 -12.65 3.50 3.02
C GLY A 23 -13.45 3.45 4.32
N ALA A 24 -13.34 4.50 5.13
CA ALA A 24 -14.00 4.58 6.43
C ALA A 24 -15.53 4.45 6.35
N GLU A 25 -16.15 4.97 5.28
CA GLU A 25 -17.59 4.94 5.04
C GLU A 25 -18.05 3.67 4.30
N GLY A 26 -17.13 2.72 4.07
CA GLY A 26 -17.43 1.44 3.42
C GLY A 26 -17.41 1.46 1.89
N GLN A 27 -17.11 2.60 1.27
CA GLN A 27 -16.93 2.71 -0.18
C GLN A 27 -15.78 1.82 -0.64
N ALA A 28 -16.03 1.02 -1.68
CA ALA A 28 -15.02 0.11 -2.22
C ALA A 28 -13.95 0.88 -2.99
N ILE A 29 -12.68 0.54 -2.75
CA ILE A 29 -11.53 1.18 -3.38
C ILE A 29 -10.87 0.17 -4.31
N ALA A 30 -10.90 0.49 -5.61
CA ALA A 30 -10.37 -0.39 -6.63
C ALA A 30 -8.84 -0.27 -6.70
N VAL A 31 -8.14 -1.33 -6.31
CA VAL A 31 -6.70 -1.48 -6.58
C VAL A 31 -6.58 -2.49 -7.72
N ALA A 32 -6.34 -2.05 -8.96
CA ALA A 32 -6.36 -2.96 -10.12
C ALA A 32 -5.18 -3.95 -10.13
N SER A 33 -3.98 -3.47 -9.81
CA SER A 33 -2.75 -4.25 -9.87
C SER A 33 -2.69 -5.34 -8.79
N ARG A 34 -2.52 -6.61 -9.20
CA ARG A 34 -2.31 -7.74 -8.28
C ARG A 34 -1.06 -7.54 -7.41
N ARG A 35 -0.02 -6.90 -7.94
CA ARG A 35 1.21 -6.59 -7.19
C ARG A 35 0.97 -5.49 -6.16
N ALA A 36 0.20 -4.45 -6.50
CA ALA A 36 -0.19 -3.40 -5.54
C ALA A 36 -1.04 -3.97 -4.38
N ARG A 37 -1.99 -4.86 -4.70
CA ARG A 37 -2.74 -5.64 -3.69
C ARG A 37 -1.80 -6.45 -2.79
N GLY A 38 -0.80 -7.09 -3.39
CA GLY A 38 0.23 -7.85 -2.67
C GLY A 38 1.05 -7.00 -1.72
N VAL A 39 1.43 -5.78 -2.13
CA VAL A 39 2.13 -4.82 -1.26
C VAL A 39 1.26 -4.47 -0.05
N LEU A 40 0.01 -4.02 -0.26
CA LEU A 40 -0.89 -3.68 0.84
C LEU A 40 -1.16 -4.87 1.77
N ALA A 41 -1.40 -6.06 1.21
CA ALA A 41 -1.61 -7.27 1.98
C ALA A 41 -0.40 -7.63 2.83
N TYR A 42 0.81 -7.53 2.28
CA TYR A 42 2.04 -7.82 3.01
C TYR A 42 2.24 -6.82 4.14
N LEU A 43 2.09 -5.52 3.87
CA LEU A 43 2.26 -4.49 4.90
C LEU A 43 1.24 -4.65 6.02
N ALA A 44 -0.03 -4.91 5.70
CA ALA A 44 -1.09 -5.12 6.70
C ALA A 44 -0.91 -6.40 7.54
N LEU A 45 -0.10 -7.35 7.09
CA LEU A 45 0.25 -8.57 7.84
C LEU A 45 1.60 -8.45 8.56
N ALA A 46 2.43 -7.47 8.22
CA ALA A 46 3.70 -7.23 8.88
C ALA A 46 3.46 -6.63 10.27
N ALA A 47 4.17 -7.11 11.29
CA ALA A 47 3.99 -6.67 12.68
C ALA A 47 4.10 -5.14 12.85
N GLU A 48 5.03 -4.51 12.12
CA GLU A 48 5.26 -3.07 12.15
C GLU A 48 4.48 -2.30 11.08
N GLY A 49 3.63 -2.97 10.30
CA GLY A 49 3.00 -2.35 9.14
C GLY A 49 4.00 -1.93 8.06
N ALA A 50 5.23 -2.45 8.09
CA ALA A 50 6.37 -1.95 7.32
C ALA A 50 7.18 -3.08 6.67
N ALA A 51 7.84 -2.76 5.56
CA ALA A 51 8.71 -3.67 4.84
C ALA A 51 9.81 -2.92 4.09
N SER A 52 11.00 -3.52 3.97
CA SER A 52 12.02 -2.97 3.09
C SER A 52 11.61 -3.10 1.62
N ARG A 53 12.06 -2.17 0.79
CA ARG A 53 11.87 -2.21 -0.67
C ARG A 53 12.49 -3.46 -1.27
N GLU A 54 13.62 -3.91 -0.74
CA GLU A 54 14.26 -5.16 -1.14
C GLU A 54 13.36 -6.36 -0.85
N ARG A 55 12.80 -6.45 0.36
CA ARG A 55 11.90 -7.54 0.75
C ARG A 55 10.68 -7.61 -0.17
N LEU A 56 10.06 -6.48 -0.46
CA LEU A 56 8.92 -6.41 -1.37
C LEU A 56 9.30 -6.81 -2.80
N ARG A 57 10.49 -6.43 -3.28
CA ARG A 57 11.00 -6.86 -4.59
C ARG A 57 11.22 -8.37 -4.65
N GLY A 58 11.92 -8.93 -3.66
CA GLY A 58 12.19 -10.37 -3.60
C GLY A 58 10.92 -11.21 -3.47
N LEU A 59 9.87 -10.70 -2.83
CA LEU A 59 8.60 -11.41 -2.70
C LEU A 59 7.72 -11.29 -3.96
N LEU A 60 7.65 -10.08 -4.53
CA LEU A 60 6.68 -9.74 -5.56
C LEU A 60 7.27 -9.65 -6.97
N TRP A 61 8.56 -9.79 -7.17
CA TRP A 61 9.19 -9.77 -8.50
C TRP A 61 10.44 -10.67 -8.49
N SER A 62 10.36 -11.82 -7.82
CA SER A 62 11.46 -12.79 -7.67
C SER A 62 12.02 -13.31 -8.99
N ASP A 63 11.22 -13.26 -10.05
CA ASP A 63 11.55 -13.68 -11.41
C ASP A 63 12.24 -12.60 -12.25
N ARG A 64 12.44 -11.39 -11.71
CA ARG A 64 12.98 -10.25 -12.45
C ARG A 64 14.38 -9.86 -11.97
N GLY A 65 15.20 -9.40 -12.91
CA GLY A 65 16.49 -8.80 -12.56
C GLY A 65 16.33 -7.54 -11.70
N GLU A 66 17.33 -7.26 -10.86
CA GLU A 66 17.31 -6.19 -9.84
C GLU A 66 16.85 -4.82 -10.37
N ALA A 67 17.34 -4.38 -11.53
CA ALA A 67 16.95 -3.11 -12.14
C ALA A 67 15.46 -3.08 -12.52
N GLN A 68 14.96 -4.15 -13.12
CA GLN A 68 13.57 -4.28 -13.53
C GLN A 68 12.64 -4.40 -12.32
N ALA A 69 13.04 -5.12 -11.28
CA ALA A 69 12.30 -5.22 -10.01
C ALA A 69 12.18 -3.85 -9.33
N ARG A 70 13.26 -3.05 -9.30
CA ARG A 70 13.24 -1.67 -8.77
C ARG A 70 12.28 -0.76 -9.55
N ALA A 71 12.36 -0.79 -10.88
CA ALA A 71 11.46 -0.01 -11.73
C ALA A 71 9.99 -0.43 -11.54
N SER A 72 9.74 -1.74 -11.47
CA SER A 72 8.40 -2.31 -11.26
C SER A 72 7.83 -1.92 -9.90
N LEU A 73 8.63 -1.98 -8.82
CA LEU A 73 8.20 -1.53 -7.50
C LEU A 73 7.86 -0.04 -7.51
N ARG A 74 8.70 0.81 -8.13
CA ARG A 74 8.42 2.25 -8.22
C ARG A 74 7.09 2.53 -8.91
N GLN A 75 6.85 1.90 -10.06
CA GLN A 75 5.61 2.08 -10.80
C GLN A 75 4.39 1.54 -10.03
N CYS A 76 4.53 0.37 -9.40
CA CYS A 76 3.49 -0.19 -8.55
C CYS A 76 3.10 0.73 -7.39
N LEU A 77 4.07 1.41 -6.76
CA LEU A 77 3.79 2.36 -5.68
C LEU A 77 3.12 3.63 -6.19
N LEU A 78 3.48 4.09 -7.39
CA LEU A 78 2.81 5.24 -8.02
C LEU A 78 1.35 4.92 -8.30
N GLU A 79 1.07 3.78 -8.94
CA GLU A 79 -0.30 3.31 -9.22
C GLU A 79 -1.12 3.14 -7.93
N LEU A 80 -0.51 2.55 -6.90
CA LEU A 80 -1.15 2.36 -5.61
C LEU A 80 -1.48 3.71 -4.95
N ARG A 81 -0.53 4.65 -4.96
CA ARG A 81 -0.73 5.99 -4.40
C ARG A 81 -1.84 6.73 -5.13
N THR A 82 -1.87 6.72 -6.46
CA THR A 82 -2.94 7.35 -7.26
C THR A 82 -4.31 6.74 -6.95
N ALA A 83 -4.41 5.42 -6.79
CA ALA A 83 -5.66 4.76 -6.44
C ALA A 83 -6.17 5.14 -5.04
N LEU A 84 -5.27 5.32 -4.08
CA LEU A 84 -5.60 5.74 -2.72
C LEU A 84 -5.99 7.22 -2.67
N GLU A 85 -5.21 8.10 -3.31
CA GLU A 85 -5.48 9.54 -3.40
C GLU A 85 -6.82 9.80 -4.11
N GLY A 86 -7.12 9.06 -5.18
CA GLY A 86 -8.40 9.14 -5.88
C GLY A 86 -9.61 8.74 -5.02
N ALA A 87 -9.38 8.02 -3.92
CA ALA A 87 -10.39 7.68 -2.91
C ALA A 87 -10.32 8.57 -1.65
N GLY A 88 -9.51 9.63 -1.68
CA GLY A 88 -9.30 10.53 -0.54
C GLY A 88 -8.52 9.90 0.61
N LEU A 89 -7.71 8.88 0.35
CA LEU A 89 -6.93 8.17 1.36
C LEU A 89 -5.43 8.40 1.22
N ASP A 90 -4.77 8.53 2.36
CA ASP A 90 -3.31 8.55 2.49
C ASP A 90 -2.86 7.45 3.46
N LEU A 91 -2.77 6.20 2.97
CA LEU A 91 -2.51 5.02 3.80
C LEU A 91 -1.04 4.56 3.84
N ILE A 92 -0.21 5.00 2.91
CA ILE A 92 1.16 4.48 2.77
C ILE A 92 2.20 5.58 2.83
N GLU A 93 3.30 5.30 3.51
CA GLU A 93 4.52 6.08 3.46
C GLU A 93 5.57 5.30 2.68
N ALA A 94 5.96 5.83 1.53
CA ALA A 94 6.92 5.19 0.63
C ALA A 94 8.29 5.88 0.74
N GLY A 95 9.06 5.48 1.75
CA GLY A 95 10.43 5.92 1.95
C GLY A 95 11.43 5.36 0.93
N ARG A 96 12.69 5.81 1.06
CA ARG A 96 13.81 5.40 0.19
C ARG A 96 14.18 3.92 0.38
N GLU A 97 14.07 3.41 1.60
CA GLU A 97 14.47 2.04 1.96
C GLU A 97 13.30 1.20 2.48
N THR A 98 12.36 1.86 3.17
CA THR A 98 11.21 1.23 3.82
C THR A 98 9.92 1.77 3.22
N ILE A 99 8.92 0.89 3.11
CA ILE A 99 7.54 1.24 2.81
C ILE A 99 6.70 0.80 4.00
N SER A 100 5.85 1.68 4.51
CA SER A 100 5.03 1.43 5.69
C SER A 100 3.59 1.90 5.49
N LEU A 101 2.68 1.38 6.32
CA LEU A 101 1.37 1.95 6.52
C LEU A 101 1.47 3.20 7.41
N LYS A 102 0.81 4.28 7.02
CA LYS A 102 0.65 5.47 7.85
C LYS A 102 -0.34 5.15 8.96
N THR A 103 0.19 4.97 10.18
CA THR A 103 -0.54 4.60 11.41
C THR A 103 -1.49 3.39 11.25
N ALA A 104 -0.98 2.19 11.53
CA ALA A 104 -1.81 1.01 11.69
C ALA A 104 -2.27 0.90 13.15
N THR A 105 -3.43 1.46 13.48
CA THR A 105 -4.11 1.09 14.73
C THR A 105 -4.80 -0.25 14.52
N TRP A 106 -4.22 -1.32 15.06
CA TRP A 106 -4.84 -2.65 15.08
C TRP A 106 -6.05 -2.59 16.02
N THR A 107 -7.25 -2.80 15.50
CA THR A 107 -8.49 -2.96 16.29
C THR A 107 -9.27 -4.09 15.66
#